data_AF-A0ABD4XGK7-F1
#
_entry.id   AF-A0ABD4XGK7-F1
#
_cell.length_a   1.000
_cell.length_b   1.000
_cell.length_c   1.000
_cell.angle_alpha   90.00
_cell.angle_beta   90.00
_cell.angle_gamma   90.00
#
_symmetry.space_group_name_H-M   'P 1'
#
loop_
_entity.id
_entity.type
_entity.pdbx_description
1 polymer ?
#
loop_
_entity_poly.entity_id
_entity_poly.type
_entity_poly.pdbx_seq_one_letter_code
_entity_poly.pdbx_strand_id
1 'polypeptide(L)' 'MAKQTVYPIKKLVNLTEEQATRIADFRFAQRLQSENEAIRRLIEIGLDASAKPSGED' A
#
# COMPACT_ATOMS: atom_id res chain seq x y z
N MET A 1 -24.34 14.63 -10.78
CA MET A 1 -23.86 13.23 -10.69
C MET A 1 -23.92 12.81 -9.22
N ALA A 2 -24.70 11.79 -8.86
CA ALA A 2 -24.68 11.27 -7.50
C ALA A 2 -23.30 10.66 -7.21
N LYS A 3 -22.66 11.05 -6.11
CA LYS A 3 -21.36 10.48 -5.71
C LYS A 3 -21.58 9.00 -5.41
N GLN A 4 -20.93 8.12 -6.17
CA GLN A 4 -21.03 6.68 -5.96
C GLN A 4 -20.60 6.36 -4.52
N THR A 5 -21.48 5.69 -3.77
CA THR A 5 -21.13 5.20 -2.43
C THR A 5 -20.09 4.09 -2.59
N VAL A 6 -18.86 4.37 -2.18
CA VAL A 6 -17.78 3.38 -2.18
C VAL A 6 -17.78 2.68 -0.83
N TYR A 7 -18.07 1.38 -0.84
CA TYR A 7 -17.97 0.54 0.35
C TYR A 7 -16.53 0.02 0.49
N PRO A 8 -15.95 0.05 1.70
CA PRO A 8 -14.61 -0.51 1.91
C PRO A 8 -14.63 -2.03 1.68
N ILE A 9 -13.75 -2.51 0.80
CA ILE A 9 -13.56 -3.94 0.56
C ILE A 9 -12.49 -4.47 1.51
N LYS A 10 -12.82 -5.50 2.29
CA LYS A 10 -11.85 -6.21 3.12
C LYS A 10 -11.20 -7.33 2.30
N LYS A 11 -9.87 -7.39 2.31
CA LYS A 11 -9.09 -8.51 1.76
C LYS A 11 -8.24 -9.09 2.88
N LEU A 12 -8.34 -10.40 3.09
CA LEU A 12 -7.45 -11.13 3.97
C LEU A 12 -6.29 -11.67 3.11
N VAL A 13 -5.06 -11.36 3.52
CA VAL A 13 -3.85 -11.79 2.82
C VAL A 13 -2.92 -12.37 3.88
N ASN A 14 -2.44 -13.60 3.64
CA ASN A 14 -1.40 -14.18 4.47
C ASN A 14 -0.05 -13.56 4.07
N LEU A 15 0.67 -13.02 5.03
CA LEU A 15 1.98 -12.40 4.85
C LEU A 15 3.05 -13.27 5.52
N THR A 16 4.27 -13.24 4.99
CA THR A 16 5.42 -13.75 5.73
C THR A 16 5.77 -12.80 6.88
N GLU A 17 6.50 -13.30 7.89
CA GLU A 17 6.98 -12.49 9.02
C GLU A 17 7.86 -11.32 8.54
N GLU A 18 8.70 -11.56 7.53
CA GLU A 18 9.53 -10.53 6.90
C GLU A 18 8.67 -9.44 6.26
N GLN A 19 7.63 -9.81 5.52
CA GLN A 19 6.71 -8.84 4.90
C GLN A 19 5.99 -8.00 5.95
N ALA A 20 5.50 -8.63 7.03
CA ALA A 20 4.85 -7.93 8.13
C ALA A 20 5.80 -6.93 8.81
N THR A 21 7.04 -7.35 9.07
CA THR A 21 8.07 -6.48 9.66
C THR A 21 8.37 -5.27 8.77
N ARG A 22 8.56 -5.49 7.47
CA ARG A 22 8.81 -4.40 6.50
C ARG A 22 7.65 -3.40 6.41
N ILE A 23 6.41 -3.87 6.51
CA ILE A 23 5.22 -3.00 6.55
C ILE A 23 5.23 -2.15 7.83
N ALA A 24 5.52 -2.76 8.99
CA ALA A 24 5.60 -2.04 10.26
C ALA A 24 6.71 -0.98 10.25
N ASP A 25 7.91 -1.33 9.78
CA ASP A 25 9.04 -0.40 9.67
C ASP A 25 8.71 0.79 8.76
N PHE A 26 8.12 0.52 7.60
CA PHE A 26 7.67 1.56 6.69
C PHE A 26 6.63 2.48 7.35
N ARG A 27 5.66 1.92 8.07
CA ARG A 27 4.63 2.68 8.79
C ARG A 27 5.27 3.65 9.79
N PHE A 28 6.22 3.18 10.60
CA PHE A 28 6.91 4.01 11.59
C PHE A 28 7.77 5.10 10.93
N ALA A 29 8.55 4.73 9.91
CA ALA A 29 9.40 5.67 9.18
C ALA A 29 8.60 6.81 8.53
N GLN A 30 7.42 6.49 7.98
CA GLN A 30 6.51 7.45 7.34
C GLN A 30 5.51 8.09 8.31
N ARG A 31 5.57 7.76 9.62
CA ARG A 31 4.67 8.27 10.68
C ARG A 31 3.18 8.07 10.37
N LEU A 32 2.85 6.95 9.73
CA LEU A 32 1.48 6.60 9.34
C LEU A 32 0.69 6.06 10.53
N GLN A 33 -0.61 6.35 10.56
CA GLN A 33 -1.46 6.09 11.71
C GLN A 33 -1.86 4.61 11.83
N SER A 34 -1.85 3.86 10.72
CA SER A 34 -2.26 2.45 10.71
C SER A 34 -1.48 1.60 9.72
N GLU A 35 -1.43 0.29 9.95
CA GLU A 35 -0.84 -0.64 8.97
C GLU A 35 -1.66 -0.69 7.68
N ASN A 36 -2.98 -0.55 7.75
CA ASN A 36 -3.82 -0.51 6.55
C ASN A 36 -3.46 0.69 5.65
N GLU A 37 -3.07 1.81 6.23
CA GLU A 37 -2.59 2.98 5.49
C GLU A 37 -1.22 2.72 4.87
N ALA A 38 -0.30 2.12 5.63
CA ALA A 38 1.02 1.71 5.14
C ALA A 38 0.91 0.74 3.95
N ILE A 39 0.06 -0.28 4.05
CA ILE A 39 -0.17 -1.26 2.99
C ILE A 39 -0.71 -0.58 1.73
N ARG A 40 -1.70 0.32 1.85
CA ARG A 40 -2.23 1.06 0.69
C ARG A 40 -1.15 1.90 0.02
N ARG A 41 -0.33 2.60 0.81
CA ARG A 41 0.75 3.43 0.27
C ARG A 41 1.83 2.60 -0.42
N LEU A 42 2.18 1.44 0.13
CA LEU A 42 3.11 0.50 -0.49
C LEU A 42 2.57 -0.07 -1.81
N ILE A 43 1.26 -0.35 -1.88
CA ILE A 43 0.60 -0.77 -3.13
C ILE A 43 0.69 0.33 -4.18
N GLU A 44 0.38 1.58 -3.84
CA GLU A 44 0.51 2.73 -4.76
C GLU A 44 1.94 2.85 -5.30
N ILE A 45 2.95 2.85 -4.41
CA ILE A 45 4.36 2.94 -4.79
C ILE A 45 4.76 1.80 -5.74
N GLY A 46 4.34 0.57 -5.44
CA GLY A 46 4.63 -0.60 -6.27
C GLY A 46 3.98 -0.52 -7.65
N LEU A 47 2.73 -0.07 -7.73
CA LEU A 47 2.01 0.12 -8.98
C LEU A 47 2.64 1.23 -9.82
N ASP A 48 2.95 2.38 -9.20
CA ASP A 48 3.60 3.51 -9.87
C ASP A 48 4.98 3.12 -10.41
N ALA A 49 5.76 2.37 -9.64
CA ALA A 49 7.06 1.86 -10.08
C ALA A 49 6.92 0.87 -11.25
N SER A 50 5.88 0.03 -11.25
CA SER A 50 5.62 -0.92 -12.34
C SER A 50 5.09 -0.29 -13.62
N ALA A 51 4.44 0.88 -13.51
CA ALA A 51 3.85 1.59 -14.63
C ALA A 51 4.85 2.45 -15.40
N LYS A 52 5.99 2.79 -14.80
CA LYS A 52 7.07 3.50 -15.51
C LYS A 52 7.73 2.53 -16.49
N PRO A 53 7.80 2.85 -17.80
CA PRO A 53 8.60 2.05 -18.72
C PRO A 53 10.04 2.09 -18.24
N SER A 54 10.65 0.92 -18.12
CA SER A 54 12.06 0.76 -17.80
C SER A 54 12.92 1.42 -18.90
N GLY A 55 13.21 2.72 -18.79
CA GLY A 55 14.03 3.40 -19.80
C GLY A 55 14.00 4.93 -19.89
N GLU A 56 13.60 5.68 -18.86
CA GLU A 56 13.82 7.13 -18.83
C GLU A 56 14.55 7.52 -17.53
N ASP A 57 15.87 7.63 -17.65
CA ASP A 57 16.79 8.40 -16.79
C ASP A 57 17.39 9.54 -17.63
#